data_AF-A0A1H7NMK7-F1
#
_entry.id   AF-A0A1H7NMK7-F1
#
_cell.length_a   1.000
_cell.length_b   1.000
_cell.length_c   1.000
_cell.angle_alpha   90.00
_cell.angle_beta   90.00
_cell.angle_gamma   90.00
#
_symmetry.space_group_name_H-M   'P 1'
#
loop_
_entity.id
_entity.type
_entity.pdbx_description
1 polymer ?
#
loop_
_entity_poly.entity_id
_entity_poly.type
_entity_poly.pdbx_seq_one_letter_code
_entity_poly.pdbx_strand_id
1 'polypeptide(L)'
;MDNEELRTVRVYTKKYTSKDKEGNIVEKESQQKQVSLKKEDPFEDNDLVKVLAKREYESLLDNQFSDSKLDEFYNRLEAKDAEIEKLNSQIQTLKGSFFDDVNSLKEQLTYKDELLNAKDEIHKLNKKITKIDDERVAIFKELDYKNKMILAYNVELNKSILNAINVVIDEARDNINRRNAQLVEDLEKSIEKSKHDVNEKNKAIAYEIKSTVEDMNEQIRNTSTLKMILNKKRINLRVPTDDLLKPFDFDFDVEQLLSGQALELDAAEILKEVMPKLPEPFSKYIDTIEEEPETIEVSSTKQGE
;
A
#
# COMPACT_ATOMS: atom_id res chain seq x y z
N MET A 1 -100.33 30.65 -22.80
CA MET A 1 -100.49 29.95 -24.08
C MET A 1 -101.34 30.83 -24.95
N ASP A 2 -100.67 31.75 -25.65
CA ASP A 2 -101.24 32.44 -26.79
C ASP A 2 -101.55 31.38 -27.85
N ASN A 3 -102.74 31.45 -28.45
CA ASN A 3 -103.09 30.59 -29.58
C ASN A 3 -102.17 30.96 -30.75
N GLU A 4 -101.02 30.28 -30.86
CA GLU A 4 -100.15 30.42 -32.02
C GLU A 4 -100.92 29.87 -33.23
N GLU A 5 -101.44 30.79 -34.05
CA GLU A 5 -102.23 30.47 -35.24
C GLU A 5 -101.29 29.94 -36.34
N LEU A 6 -100.84 28.70 -36.16
CA LEU A 6 -100.02 27.97 -37.12
C LEU A 6 -100.87 27.64 -38.35
N ARG A 7 -100.37 28.00 -39.54
CA ARG A 7 -101.01 27.68 -40.81
C ARG A 7 -100.14 26.71 -41.59
N THR A 8 -100.76 25.69 -42.15
CA THR A 8 -100.08 24.73 -43.03
C THR A 8 -99.97 25.33 -44.42
N VAL A 9 -98.74 25.40 -44.96
CA VAL A 9 -98.50 25.77 -46.34
C VAL A 9 -99.04 24.66 -47.23
N ARG A 10 -99.91 25.01 -48.18
CA ARG A 10 -100.35 24.10 -49.24
C ARG A 10 -99.88 24.62 -50.58
N VAL A 11 -99.02 23.87 -51.25
CA VAL A 11 -98.48 24.20 -52.57
C VAL A 11 -99.22 23.37 -53.61
N TYR A 12 -99.87 24.03 -54.56
CA TYR A 12 -100.59 23.35 -55.64
C TYR A 12 -100.25 23.97 -56.99
N THR A 13 -100.25 23.13 -58.02
CA THR A 13 -99.99 23.55 -59.40
C THR A 13 -101.32 23.84 -60.09
N LYS A 14 -101.56 25.12 -60.41
CA LYS A 14 -102.73 25.53 -61.19
C LYS A 14 -102.34 25.60 -62.66
N LYS A 15 -102.98 24.77 -63.49
CA LYS A 15 -102.85 24.85 -64.95
C LYS A 15 -103.86 25.84 -65.49
N TYR A 16 -103.43 26.70 -66.40
CA TYR A 16 -104.32 27.61 -67.13
C TYR A 16 -103.88 27.70 -68.59
N THR A 17 -104.86 27.72 -69.47
CA THR A 17 -104.65 27.89 -70.90
C THR A 17 -104.55 29.37 -71.23
N SER A 18 -103.43 29.80 -71.80
CA SER A 18 -103.29 31.14 -72.39
C SER A 18 -103.08 31.01 -73.88
N LYS A 19 -103.72 31.87 -74.68
CA LYS A 19 -103.40 31.93 -76.11
C LYS A 19 -102.05 32.62 -76.29
N ASP A 20 -101.18 32.04 -77.10
CA ASP A 20 -99.97 32.73 -77.54
C ASP A 20 -100.30 33.83 -78.57
N LYS A 21 -99.28 34.58 -78.98
CA LYS A 21 -99.44 35.71 -79.92
C LYS A 21 -99.91 35.26 -81.32
N GLU A 22 -99.91 33.95 -81.60
CA GLU A 22 -100.28 33.34 -82.88
C GLU A 22 -101.64 32.61 -82.80
N GLY A 23 -102.34 32.73 -81.66
CA GLY A 23 -103.71 32.25 -81.49
C GLY A 23 -103.83 30.77 -81.11
N ASN A 24 -102.72 30.08 -80.89
CA ASN A 24 -102.72 28.69 -80.43
C ASN A 24 -102.93 28.63 -78.91
N ILE A 25 -103.65 27.62 -78.44
CA ILE A 25 -103.89 27.40 -77.01
C ILE A 25 -102.64 26.75 -76.40
N VAL A 26 -101.96 27.46 -75.52
CA VAL A 26 -100.78 26.96 -74.79
C VAL A 26 -101.15 26.79 -73.32
N GLU A 27 -100.98 25.58 -72.79
CA GLU A 27 -101.10 25.31 -71.36
C GLU A 27 -99.88 25.85 -70.60
N LYS A 28 -100.12 26.64 -69.56
CA LYS A 28 -99.11 27.10 -68.62
C LYS A 28 -99.44 26.59 -67.23
N GLU A 29 -98.40 26.25 -66.49
CA GLU A 29 -98.52 25.80 -65.10
C GLU A 29 -97.87 26.83 -64.17
N SER A 30 -98.58 27.21 -63.10
CA SER A 30 -97.99 28.00 -62.02
C SER A 30 -98.24 27.31 -60.68
N GLN A 31 -97.16 27.08 -59.92
CA GLN A 31 -97.28 26.73 -58.50
C GLN A 31 -97.77 27.94 -57.71
N GLN A 32 -98.84 27.74 -56.94
CA GLN A 32 -99.39 28.73 -56.02
C GLN A 32 -99.42 28.15 -54.61
N LYS A 33 -99.20 29.01 -53.61
CA LYS A 33 -99.32 28.66 -52.20
C LYS A 33 -100.66 29.18 -51.68
N GLN A 34 -101.37 28.36 -50.91
CA GLN A 34 -102.71 28.71 -50.39
C GLN A 34 -102.68 29.75 -49.26
N VAL A 35 -101.52 29.90 -48.62
CA VAL A 35 -101.25 30.94 -47.61
C VAL A 35 -100.67 32.19 -48.29
N SER A 36 -100.81 33.37 -47.65
CA SER A 36 -100.37 34.69 -48.16
C SER A 36 -98.83 34.85 -48.22
N LEU A 37 -98.15 33.89 -48.84
CA LEU A 37 -96.72 33.88 -49.10
C LEU A 37 -96.46 34.30 -50.56
N LYS A 38 -95.32 34.92 -50.80
CA LYS A 38 -94.83 35.18 -52.15
C LYS A 38 -94.37 33.86 -52.77
N LYS A 39 -94.28 33.83 -54.10
CA LYS A 39 -93.83 32.63 -54.82
C LYS A 39 -92.38 32.28 -54.47
N GLU A 40 -91.58 33.29 -54.16
CA GLU A 40 -90.14 33.19 -53.88
C GLU A 40 -89.81 32.79 -52.43
N ASP A 41 -90.81 32.73 -51.54
CA ASP A 41 -90.57 32.35 -50.15
C ASP A 41 -90.12 30.87 -50.06
N PRO A 42 -89.14 30.52 -49.22
CA PRO A 42 -88.45 29.22 -49.24
C PRO A 42 -89.24 28.03 -48.68
N PHE A 43 -90.52 28.21 -48.33
CA PHE A 43 -91.34 27.18 -47.68
C PHE A 43 -91.90 26.13 -48.65
N GLU A 44 -91.93 24.87 -48.23
CA GLU A 44 -92.40 23.71 -48.98
C GLU A 44 -93.84 23.30 -48.60
N ASP A 45 -94.38 22.27 -49.28
CA ASP A 45 -95.73 21.77 -48.99
C ASP A 45 -95.79 21.08 -47.62
N ASN A 46 -96.83 21.39 -46.85
CA ASN A 46 -97.05 20.96 -45.47
C ASN A 46 -96.14 21.60 -44.40
N ASP A 47 -95.34 22.59 -44.76
CA ASP A 47 -94.61 23.39 -43.77
C ASP A 47 -95.59 24.10 -42.82
N LEU A 48 -95.26 24.11 -41.54
CA LEU A 48 -95.99 24.85 -40.52
C LEU A 48 -95.37 26.23 -40.37
N VAL A 49 -96.09 27.26 -40.81
CA VAL A 49 -95.64 28.65 -40.69
C VAL A 49 -96.47 29.38 -39.64
N LYS A 50 -95.80 30.12 -38.78
CA LYS A 50 -96.44 31.04 -37.83
C LYS A 50 -96.66 32.37 -38.55
N VAL A 51 -97.93 32.76 -38.71
CA VAL A 51 -98.27 34.05 -39.32
C VAL A 51 -98.32 35.09 -38.20
N LEU A 52 -97.37 36.02 -38.23
CA LEU A 52 -97.30 37.12 -37.27
C LEU A 52 -97.98 38.36 -37.83
N ALA A 53 -98.60 39.16 -36.96
CA ALA A 53 -99.01 40.51 -37.36
C ALA A 53 -97.75 41.35 -37.66
N LYS A 54 -97.82 42.25 -38.64
CA LYS A 54 -96.65 43.05 -39.08
C LYS A 54 -95.91 43.73 -37.91
N ARG A 55 -96.65 44.27 -36.94
CA ARG A 55 -96.08 44.90 -35.74
C ARG A 55 -95.32 43.92 -34.84
N GLU A 56 -95.78 42.68 -34.73
CA GLU A 56 -95.12 41.66 -33.91
C GLU A 56 -93.82 41.20 -34.56
N TYR A 57 -93.81 41.06 -35.89
CA TYR A 57 -92.59 40.76 -36.65
C TYR A 57 -91.54 41.89 -36.51
N GLU A 58 -91.95 43.14 -36.66
CA GLU A 58 -91.08 44.31 -36.46
C GLU A 58 -90.54 44.39 -35.02
N SER A 59 -91.40 44.13 -34.03
CA SER A 59 -90.99 44.11 -32.61
C SER A 59 -89.98 43.00 -32.28
N LEU A 60 -90.03 41.85 -32.97
CA LEU A 60 -89.06 40.76 -32.78
C LEU A 60 -87.70 41.13 -33.36
N LEU A 61 -87.67 41.79 -34.53
CA LEU A 61 -86.42 42.27 -35.13
C LEU A 61 -85.74 43.32 -34.25
N ASP A 62 -86.49 44.29 -33.73
CA ASP A 62 -85.97 45.34 -32.86
C ASP A 62 -85.43 44.79 -31.52
N ASN A 63 -86.06 43.75 -30.96
CA ASN A 63 -85.65 43.17 -29.68
C ASN A 63 -84.48 42.18 -29.77
N GLN A 64 -84.17 41.62 -30.94
CA GLN A 64 -83.11 40.62 -31.07
C GLN A 64 -81.74 41.25 -31.39
N PHE A 65 -81.75 42.42 -32.02
CA PHE A 65 -80.55 43.17 -32.43
C PHE A 65 -80.49 44.58 -31.83
N SER A 66 -81.19 44.84 -30.72
CA SER A 66 -81.06 46.10 -29.99
C SER A 66 -79.61 46.30 -29.54
N ASP A 67 -79.08 47.52 -29.70
CA ASP A 67 -77.69 47.90 -29.33
C ASP A 67 -77.31 47.42 -27.92
N SER A 68 -78.24 47.52 -26.95
CA SER A 68 -78.03 47.08 -25.57
C SER A 68 -77.74 45.58 -25.42
N LYS A 69 -78.32 44.71 -26.26
CA LYS A 69 -78.05 43.26 -26.23
C LYS A 69 -76.75 42.92 -26.95
N LEU A 70 -76.45 43.64 -28.04
CA LEU A 70 -75.16 43.54 -28.72
C LEU A 70 -74.01 43.91 -27.76
N ASP A 71 -74.15 45.00 -27.01
CA ASP A 71 -73.19 45.39 -25.96
C ASP A 71 -73.04 44.32 -24.87
N GLU A 72 -74.13 43.69 -24.43
CA GLU A 72 -74.07 42.59 -23.45
C GLU A 72 -73.31 41.38 -24.01
N PHE A 73 -73.51 41.04 -25.29
CA PHE A 73 -72.74 40.01 -25.96
C PHE A 73 -71.26 40.37 -26.10
N TYR A 74 -70.93 41.61 -26.48
CA TYR A 74 -69.54 42.07 -26.60
C TYR A 74 -68.82 42.03 -25.25
N ASN A 75 -69.43 42.54 -24.18
CA ASN A 75 -68.86 42.50 -22.84
C ASN A 75 -68.61 41.06 -22.36
N ARG A 76 -69.51 40.13 -22.68
CA ARG A 76 -69.36 38.71 -22.34
C ARG A 76 -68.24 38.04 -23.16
N LEU A 77 -68.06 38.46 -24.41
CA LEU A 77 -66.97 38.00 -25.28
C LEU A 77 -65.63 38.49 -24.75
N GLU A 78 -65.53 39.77 -24.41
CA GLU A 78 -64.31 40.38 -23.86
C GLU A 78 -63.91 39.76 -22.52
N ALA A 79 -64.88 39.49 -21.65
CA ALA A 79 -64.64 38.75 -20.40
C ALA A 79 -64.14 37.31 -20.65
N LYS A 80 -64.64 36.66 -21.71
CA LYS A 80 -64.19 35.31 -22.10
C LYS A 80 -62.80 35.32 -22.74
N ASP A 81 -62.48 36.32 -23.55
CA ASP A 81 -61.16 36.50 -24.14
C ASP A 81 -60.11 36.77 -23.05
N ALA A 82 -60.43 37.59 -22.05
CA ALA A 82 -59.57 37.81 -20.89
C ALA A 82 -59.36 36.53 -20.05
N GLU A 83 -60.39 35.70 -19.92
CA GLU A 83 -60.28 34.38 -19.25
C GLU A 83 -59.37 33.43 -20.04
N ILE A 84 -59.49 33.42 -21.37
CA ILE A 84 -58.64 32.62 -22.28
C ILE A 84 -57.18 33.06 -22.18
N GLU A 85 -56.88 34.37 -22.17
CA GLU A 85 -55.52 34.86 -21.97
C GLU A 85 -54.93 34.43 -20.62
N LYS A 86 -55.72 34.57 -19.55
CA LYS A 86 -55.28 34.15 -18.21
C LYS A 86 -54.97 32.66 -18.17
N LEU A 87 -55.86 31.82 -18.70
CA LEU A 87 -55.64 30.36 -18.76
C LEU A 87 -54.42 30.01 -19.61
N ASN A 88 -54.22 30.68 -20.75
CA ASN A 88 -53.03 30.50 -21.57
C ASN A 88 -51.74 30.85 -20.83
N SER A 89 -51.73 31.96 -20.07
CA SER A 89 -50.56 32.32 -19.25
C SER A 89 -50.26 31.26 -18.18
N GLN A 90 -51.29 30.75 -17.50
CA GLN A 90 -51.15 29.68 -16.51
C GLN A 90 -50.63 28.39 -17.12
N ILE A 91 -51.11 28.01 -18.31
CA ILE A 91 -50.62 26.86 -19.06
C ILE A 91 -49.14 27.03 -19.41
N GLN A 92 -48.71 28.21 -19.85
CA GLN A 92 -47.30 28.46 -20.17
C GLN A 92 -46.40 28.39 -18.93
N THR A 93 -46.84 28.97 -17.80
CA THR A 93 -46.10 28.87 -16.53
C THR A 93 -46.00 27.42 -16.06
N LEU A 94 -47.11 26.68 -16.07
CA LEU A 94 -47.12 25.26 -15.69
C LEU A 94 -46.21 24.44 -16.59
N LYS A 95 -46.27 24.67 -17.91
CA LYS A 95 -45.42 24.01 -18.89
C LYS A 95 -43.94 24.28 -18.61
N GLY A 96 -43.56 25.53 -18.34
CA GLY A 96 -42.19 25.88 -17.95
C GLY A 96 -41.74 25.13 -16.70
N SER A 97 -42.50 25.24 -15.60
CA SER A 97 -42.14 24.60 -14.32
C SER A 97 -42.03 23.07 -14.43
N PHE A 98 -42.93 22.43 -15.19
CA PHE A 98 -42.91 20.99 -15.37
C PHE A 98 -41.64 20.52 -16.08
N PHE A 99 -41.19 21.24 -17.12
CA PHE A 99 -39.96 20.88 -17.83
C PHE A 99 -38.70 21.18 -17.02
N ASP A 100 -38.71 22.21 -16.18
CA ASP A 100 -37.60 22.50 -15.25
C ASP A 100 -37.46 21.39 -14.19
N ASP A 101 -38.56 20.94 -13.59
CA ASP A 101 -38.57 19.85 -12.61
C ASP A 101 -38.11 18.53 -13.25
N VAL A 102 -38.58 18.23 -14.47
CA VAL A 102 -38.17 17.03 -15.21
C VAL A 102 -36.67 17.06 -15.54
N ASN A 103 -36.14 18.23 -15.94
CA ASN A 103 -34.71 18.37 -16.19
C ASN A 103 -33.88 18.20 -14.90
N SER A 104 -34.32 18.81 -13.79
CA SER A 104 -33.66 18.64 -12.49
C SER A 104 -33.63 17.17 -12.06
N LEU A 105 -34.76 16.46 -12.20
CA LEU A 105 -34.83 15.03 -11.88
C LEU A 105 -33.91 14.18 -12.78
N LYS A 106 -33.79 14.53 -14.06
CA LYS A 106 -32.90 13.84 -15.00
C LYS A 106 -31.42 14.02 -14.65
N GLU A 107 -31.02 15.22 -14.23
CA GLU A 107 -29.66 15.48 -13.76
C GLU A 107 -29.35 14.69 -12.48
N GLN A 108 -30.27 14.69 -11.50
CA GLN A 108 -30.11 13.89 -10.28
C GLN A 108 -29.99 12.40 -10.56
N LEU A 109 -30.75 11.88 -11.53
CA LEU A 109 -30.66 10.47 -11.94
C LEU A 109 -29.28 10.14 -12.52
N THR A 110 -28.74 11.05 -13.35
CA THR A 110 -27.41 10.86 -13.98
C THR A 110 -26.31 10.84 -12.93
N TYR A 111 -26.35 11.75 -11.95
CA TYR A 111 -25.40 11.76 -10.83
C TYR A 111 -25.48 10.46 -10.00
N LYS A 112 -26.69 9.92 -9.82
CA LYS A 112 -26.89 8.66 -9.10
C LYS A 112 -26.30 7.46 -9.86
N ASP A 113 -26.40 7.43 -11.19
CA ASP A 113 -25.78 6.40 -12.02
C ASP A 113 -24.25 6.45 -11.96
N GLU A 114 -23.66 7.66 -11.96
CA GLU A 114 -22.21 7.85 -11.77
C GLU A 114 -21.75 7.35 -10.39
N LEU A 115 -22.49 7.65 -9.32
CA LEU A 115 -22.21 7.14 -7.98
C LEU A 115 -22.28 5.60 -7.91
N LEU A 116 -23.23 4.98 -8.62
CA LEU A 116 -23.35 3.53 -8.69
C LEU A 116 -22.12 2.91 -9.35
N ASN A 117 -21.67 3.50 -10.47
CA ASN A 117 -20.46 3.06 -11.18
C ASN A 117 -19.20 3.19 -10.31
N ALA A 118 -19.05 4.31 -9.59
CA ALA A 118 -17.94 4.51 -8.66
C ALA A 118 -17.93 3.47 -7.53
N LYS A 119 -19.11 3.13 -6.99
CA LYS A 119 -19.26 2.08 -5.98
C LYS A 119 -18.82 0.71 -6.50
N ASP A 120 -19.19 0.36 -7.73
CA ASP A 120 -18.78 -0.91 -8.34
C ASP A 120 -17.26 -0.98 -8.58
N GLU A 121 -16.63 0.16 -8.93
CA GLU A 121 -15.18 0.26 -9.06
C GLU A 121 -14.47 0.10 -7.71
N ILE A 122 -14.95 0.75 -6.65
CA ILE A 122 -14.45 0.56 -5.27
C ILE A 122 -14.51 -0.91 -4.88
N HIS A 123 -15.62 -1.60 -5.15
CA HIS A 123 -15.77 -3.01 -4.82
C HIS A 123 -14.77 -3.91 -5.60
N LYS A 124 -14.45 -3.56 -6.86
CA LYS A 124 -13.40 -4.25 -7.64
C LYS A 124 -12.01 -3.99 -7.06
N LEU A 125 -11.73 -2.76 -6.63
CA LEU A 125 -10.46 -2.38 -6.02
C LEU A 125 -10.26 -3.08 -4.66
N ASN A 126 -11.29 -3.12 -3.81
CA ASN A 126 -11.22 -3.82 -2.51
C ASN A 126 -10.89 -5.30 -2.69
N LYS A 127 -11.49 -5.98 -3.68
CA LYS A 127 -11.13 -7.37 -4.02
C LYS A 127 -9.67 -7.54 -4.42
N LYS A 128 -9.08 -6.55 -5.11
CA LYS A 128 -7.66 -6.59 -5.47
C LYS A 128 -6.78 -6.36 -4.23
N ILE A 129 -7.18 -5.46 -3.34
CA ILE A 129 -6.47 -5.19 -2.08
C ILE A 129 -6.39 -6.45 -1.22
N THR A 130 -7.51 -7.17 -1.04
CA THR A 130 -7.52 -8.43 -0.26
C THR A 130 -6.54 -9.45 -0.83
N LYS A 131 -6.49 -9.60 -2.16
CA LYS A 131 -5.52 -10.52 -2.81
C LYS A 131 -4.07 -10.09 -2.59
N ILE A 132 -3.79 -8.79 -2.65
CA ILE A 132 -2.44 -8.26 -2.39
C ILE A 132 -2.05 -8.51 -0.93
N ASP A 133 -2.97 -8.40 0.01
CA ASP A 133 -2.69 -8.67 1.42
C ASP A 133 -2.44 -10.17 1.68
N ASP A 134 -3.19 -11.06 1.04
CA ASP A 134 -2.93 -12.51 1.07
C ASP A 134 -1.52 -12.84 0.53
N GLU A 135 -1.15 -12.24 -0.61
CA GLU A 135 0.19 -12.40 -1.21
C GLU A 135 1.28 -11.84 -0.29
N ARG A 136 1.06 -10.66 0.32
CA ARG A 136 1.96 -10.05 1.31
C ARG A 136 2.18 -11.00 2.48
N VAL A 137 1.12 -11.56 3.07
CA VAL A 137 1.20 -12.51 4.20
C VAL A 137 1.98 -13.77 3.80
N ALA A 138 1.76 -14.29 2.60
CA ALA A 138 2.52 -15.44 2.09
C ALA A 138 4.02 -15.14 1.96
N ILE A 139 4.38 -13.98 1.41
CA ILE A 139 5.77 -13.53 1.28
C ILE A 139 6.43 -13.39 2.67
N PHE A 140 5.73 -12.81 3.66
CA PHE A 140 6.27 -12.69 5.03
C PHE A 140 6.55 -14.05 5.67
N LYS A 141 5.68 -15.05 5.47
CA LYS A 141 5.92 -16.43 5.95
C LYS A 141 7.15 -17.06 5.30
N GLU A 142 7.32 -16.85 3.99
CA GLU A 142 8.51 -17.36 3.27
C GLU A 142 9.79 -16.68 3.75
N LEU A 143 9.77 -15.36 3.97
CA LEU A 143 10.90 -14.61 4.52
C LEU A 143 11.26 -15.10 5.92
N ASP A 144 10.29 -15.30 6.82
CA ASP A 144 10.54 -15.83 8.16
C ASP A 144 11.21 -17.22 8.11
N TYR A 145 10.73 -18.10 7.22
CA TYR A 145 11.35 -19.39 6.99
C TYR A 145 12.80 -19.28 6.48
N LYS A 146 13.05 -18.45 5.46
CA LYS A 146 14.40 -18.22 4.92
C LYS A 146 15.36 -17.65 5.97
N ASN A 147 14.89 -16.74 6.81
CA ASN A 147 15.71 -16.19 7.90
C ASN A 147 16.07 -17.24 8.95
N LYS A 148 15.13 -18.11 9.32
CA LYS A 148 15.41 -19.25 10.21
C LYS A 148 16.45 -20.20 9.59
N MET A 149 16.36 -20.46 8.30
CA MET A 149 17.34 -21.30 7.57
C MET A 149 18.73 -20.65 7.54
N ILE A 150 18.83 -19.34 7.26
CA ILE A 150 20.10 -18.60 7.29
C ILE A 150 20.72 -18.67 8.69
N LEU A 151 19.91 -18.49 9.74
CA LEU A 151 20.38 -18.57 11.12
C LEU A 151 20.91 -19.98 11.44
N ALA A 152 20.17 -21.03 11.08
CA ALA A 152 20.61 -22.41 11.28
C ALA A 152 21.93 -22.69 10.55
N TYR A 153 22.04 -22.29 9.28
CA TYR A 153 23.26 -22.44 8.49
C TYR A 153 24.45 -21.68 9.10
N ASN A 154 24.24 -20.44 9.57
CA ASN A 154 25.28 -19.68 10.26
C ASN A 154 25.75 -20.35 11.55
N VAL A 155 24.84 -20.94 12.33
CA VAL A 155 25.19 -21.70 13.54
C VAL A 155 26.04 -22.92 13.19
N GLU A 156 25.66 -23.68 12.17
CA GLU A 156 26.41 -24.86 11.71
C GLU A 156 27.79 -24.47 11.14
N LEU A 157 27.86 -23.41 10.34
CA LEU A 157 29.13 -22.87 9.84
C LEU A 157 30.05 -22.46 10.99
N ASN A 158 29.53 -21.69 11.96
CA ASN A 158 30.33 -21.27 13.12
C ASN A 158 30.84 -22.46 13.92
N LYS A 159 30.03 -23.52 14.09
CA LYS A 159 30.46 -24.77 14.74
C LYS A 159 31.58 -25.47 13.95
N SER A 160 31.46 -25.51 12.63
CA SER A 160 32.48 -26.10 11.74
C SER A 160 33.80 -25.32 11.82
N ILE A 161 33.73 -23.99 11.77
CA ILE A 161 34.89 -23.09 11.89
C ILE A 161 35.55 -23.26 13.27
N LEU A 162 34.76 -23.29 14.35
CA LEU A 162 35.27 -23.52 15.71
C LEU A 162 36.03 -24.85 15.79
N ASN A 163 35.47 -25.93 15.25
CA ASN A 163 36.14 -27.22 15.23
C ASN A 163 37.45 -27.18 14.45
N ALA A 164 37.50 -26.51 13.30
CA ALA A 164 38.72 -26.37 12.51
C ALA A 164 39.80 -25.54 13.24
N ILE A 165 39.39 -24.44 13.89
CA ILE A 165 40.29 -23.62 14.72
C ILE A 165 40.85 -24.43 15.89
N ASN A 166 40.02 -25.23 16.56
CA ASN A 166 40.46 -26.10 17.66
C ASN A 166 41.56 -27.05 17.20
N VAL A 167 41.38 -27.72 16.06
CA VAL A 167 42.39 -28.64 15.51
C VAL A 167 43.71 -27.90 15.24
N VAL A 168 43.66 -26.71 14.65
CA VAL A 168 44.87 -25.91 14.37
C VAL A 168 45.54 -25.44 15.66
N ILE A 169 44.77 -25.05 16.67
CA ILE A 169 45.29 -24.65 17.98
C ILE A 169 45.95 -25.84 18.68
N ASP A 170 45.32 -27.02 18.66
CA ASP A 170 45.88 -28.24 19.23
C ASP A 170 47.19 -28.62 18.52
N GLU A 171 47.22 -28.58 17.19
CA GLU A 171 48.45 -28.81 16.41
C GLU A 171 49.56 -27.81 16.74
N ALA A 172 49.21 -26.52 16.84
CA ALA A 172 50.16 -25.47 17.21
C ALA A 172 50.70 -25.66 18.63
N ARG A 173 49.82 -26.01 19.58
CA ARG A 173 50.18 -26.30 20.97
C ARG A 173 51.13 -27.50 21.04
N ASP A 174 50.82 -28.58 20.35
CA ASP A 174 51.67 -29.77 20.26
C ASP A 174 53.04 -29.45 19.65
N ASN A 175 53.08 -28.63 18.60
CA ASN A 175 54.33 -28.22 17.96
C ASN A 175 55.21 -27.39 18.91
N ILE A 176 54.62 -26.38 19.56
CA ILE A 176 55.31 -25.53 20.53
C ILE A 176 55.85 -26.39 21.68
N ASN A 177 55.03 -27.28 22.24
CA ASN A 177 55.45 -28.15 23.34
C ASN A 177 56.60 -29.09 22.94
N ARG A 178 56.55 -29.69 21.75
CA ARG A 178 57.66 -30.53 21.24
C ARG A 178 58.94 -29.72 21.05
N ARG A 179 58.84 -28.51 20.50
CA ARG A 179 59.99 -27.63 20.28
C ARG A 179 60.58 -27.14 21.60
N ASN A 180 59.75 -26.83 22.59
CA ASN A 180 60.20 -26.48 23.93
C ASN A 180 60.96 -27.66 24.58
N ALA A 181 60.46 -28.89 24.45
CA ALA A 181 61.14 -30.08 24.96
C ALA A 181 62.51 -30.31 24.29
N GLN A 182 62.59 -30.15 22.96
CA GLN A 182 63.88 -30.22 22.24
C GLN A 182 64.85 -29.13 22.69
N LEU A 183 64.35 -27.92 22.90
CA LEU A 183 65.16 -26.79 23.34
C LEU A 183 65.71 -27.02 24.77
N VAL A 184 64.93 -27.62 25.67
CA VAL A 184 65.41 -28.09 26.99
C VAL A 184 66.55 -29.09 26.81
N GLU A 185 66.36 -30.14 26.01
CA GLU A 185 67.36 -31.18 25.78
C GLU A 185 68.66 -30.64 25.18
N ASP A 186 68.56 -29.72 24.20
CA ASP A 186 69.71 -29.09 23.56
C ASP A 186 70.45 -28.15 24.53
N LEU A 187 69.72 -27.44 25.39
CA LEU A 187 70.32 -26.62 26.44
C LEU A 187 71.06 -27.49 27.46
N GLU A 188 70.45 -28.57 27.95
CA GLU A 188 71.08 -29.53 28.88
C GLU A 188 72.39 -30.08 28.31
N LYS A 189 72.40 -30.53 27.05
CA LYS A 189 73.62 -31.01 26.38
C LYS A 189 74.69 -29.93 26.27
N SER A 190 74.31 -28.70 25.97
CA SER A 190 75.22 -27.56 25.85
C SER A 190 75.84 -27.17 27.20
N ILE A 191 75.04 -27.21 28.26
CA ILE A 191 75.47 -26.95 29.64
C ILE A 191 76.46 -28.03 30.08
N GLU A 192 76.12 -29.31 29.89
CA GLU A 192 77.00 -30.44 30.26
C GLU A 192 78.33 -30.39 29.50
N LYS A 193 78.30 -30.09 28.20
CA LYS A 193 79.54 -29.89 27.43
C LYS A 193 80.37 -28.73 27.98
N SER A 194 79.73 -27.60 28.28
CA SER A 194 80.42 -26.43 28.85
C SER A 194 81.02 -26.74 30.23
N LYS A 195 80.28 -27.47 31.07
CA LYS A 195 80.72 -27.96 32.38
C LYS A 195 81.94 -28.86 32.25
N HIS A 196 81.93 -29.79 31.29
CA HIS A 196 83.07 -30.65 30.98
C HIS A 196 84.29 -29.83 30.52
N ASP A 197 84.12 -28.94 29.55
CA ASP A 197 85.22 -28.12 29.00
C ASP A 197 85.86 -27.21 30.07
N VAL A 198 85.05 -26.62 30.97
CA VAL A 198 85.55 -25.81 32.09
C VAL A 198 86.33 -26.68 33.08
N ASN A 199 85.82 -27.86 33.43
CA ASN A 199 86.50 -28.77 34.34
C ASN A 199 87.85 -29.26 33.78
N GLU A 200 87.93 -29.62 32.50
CA GLU A 200 89.20 -30.02 31.87
C GLU A 200 90.19 -28.86 31.79
N LYS A 201 89.74 -27.64 31.48
CA LYS A 201 90.59 -26.44 31.54
C LYS A 201 91.09 -26.15 32.95
N ASN A 202 90.23 -26.24 33.97
CA ASN A 202 90.63 -26.02 35.36
C ASN A 202 91.66 -27.05 35.82
N LYS A 203 91.50 -28.33 35.44
CA LYS A 203 92.51 -29.37 35.68
C LYS A 203 93.83 -29.06 34.98
N ALA A 204 93.80 -28.68 33.69
CA ALA A 204 95.00 -28.33 32.95
C ALA A 204 95.75 -27.16 33.58
N ILE A 205 95.03 -26.09 33.98
CA ILE A 205 95.60 -24.95 34.69
C ILE A 205 96.19 -25.38 36.04
N ALA A 206 95.50 -26.23 36.80
CA ALA A 206 96.02 -26.74 38.07
C ALA A 206 97.33 -27.54 37.89
N TYR A 207 97.42 -28.37 36.85
CA TYR A 207 98.64 -29.10 36.51
C TYR A 207 99.77 -28.18 36.04
N GLU A 208 99.47 -27.20 35.20
CA GLU A 208 100.45 -26.22 34.71
C GLU A 208 101.00 -25.35 35.85
N ILE A 209 100.14 -24.86 36.75
CA ILE A 209 100.56 -24.15 37.97
C ILE A 209 101.48 -25.04 38.81
N LYS A 210 101.10 -26.31 39.02
CA LYS A 210 101.90 -27.24 39.81
C LYS A 210 103.28 -27.46 39.17
N SER A 211 103.33 -27.73 37.86
CA SER A 211 104.57 -27.92 37.11
C SER A 211 105.45 -26.66 37.17
N THR A 212 104.87 -25.49 36.93
CA THR A 212 105.60 -24.21 36.97
C THR A 212 106.15 -23.92 38.36
N VAL A 213 105.38 -24.20 39.42
CA VAL A 213 105.83 -24.04 40.81
C VAL A 213 106.94 -25.03 41.16
N GLU A 214 106.88 -26.27 40.65
CA GLU A 214 107.95 -27.27 40.79
C GLU A 214 109.24 -26.81 40.09
N ASP A 215 109.16 -26.36 38.84
CA ASP A 215 110.29 -25.81 38.08
C ASP A 215 110.88 -24.58 38.79
N MET A 216 110.03 -23.67 39.28
CA MET A 216 110.46 -22.52 40.07
C MET A 216 111.16 -22.93 41.37
N ASN A 217 110.63 -23.93 42.08
CA ASN A 217 111.26 -24.46 43.29
C ASN A 217 112.61 -25.10 42.99
N GLU A 218 112.77 -25.79 41.86
CA GLU A 218 114.04 -26.34 41.41
C GLU A 218 115.05 -25.22 41.09
N GLN A 219 114.63 -24.20 40.34
CA GLN A 219 115.48 -23.02 40.06
C GLN A 219 115.87 -22.28 41.34
N ILE A 220 114.93 -22.10 42.28
CA ILE A 220 115.19 -21.53 43.60
C ILE A 220 116.22 -22.40 44.30
N ARG A 221 116.08 -23.73 44.31
CA ARG A 221 117.03 -24.64 44.96
C ARG A 221 118.43 -24.53 44.34
N ASN A 222 118.53 -24.54 43.02
CA ASN A 222 119.80 -24.44 42.28
C ASN A 222 120.48 -23.07 42.45
N THR A 223 119.70 -21.98 42.49
CA THR A 223 120.20 -20.64 42.82
C THR A 223 120.50 -20.51 44.32
N SER A 224 119.76 -21.23 45.16
CA SER A 224 119.97 -21.27 46.61
C SER A 224 121.19 -22.07 47.00
N THR A 225 121.73 -22.98 46.18
CA THR A 225 123.08 -23.55 46.39
C THR A 225 124.14 -22.46 46.38
N LEU A 226 124.00 -21.42 45.54
CA LEU A 226 124.85 -20.23 45.57
C LEU A 226 124.58 -19.36 46.82
N LYS A 227 123.33 -19.28 47.29
CA LYS A 227 122.97 -18.59 48.57
C LYS A 227 123.19 -19.41 49.83
N MET A 228 123.46 -20.72 49.75
CA MET A 228 123.79 -21.56 50.92
C MET A 228 125.12 -21.15 51.54
N ILE A 229 125.93 -20.43 50.76
CA ILE A 229 127.14 -19.71 51.21
C ILE A 229 126.79 -18.42 51.99
N LEU A 230 125.57 -17.85 51.84
CA LEU A 230 125.21 -16.48 52.25
C LEU A 230 123.82 -16.32 52.93
N ASN A 231 123.46 -17.16 53.92
CA ASN A 231 122.38 -16.96 54.92
C ASN A 231 121.05 -17.76 54.72
N LYS A 232 120.49 -18.16 55.86
CA LYS A 232 119.62 -19.32 56.10
C LYS A 232 118.12 -19.03 55.91
N LYS A 233 117.46 -19.70 54.96
CA LYS A 233 116.05 -20.22 55.01
C LYS A 233 115.76 -20.96 53.70
N ARG A 234 115.30 -22.22 53.76
CA ARG A 234 114.82 -22.95 52.57
C ARG A 234 113.50 -22.32 52.14
N ILE A 235 113.43 -21.80 50.92
CA ILE A 235 112.19 -21.27 50.32
C ILE A 235 111.56 -22.42 49.53
N ASN A 236 110.32 -22.76 49.85
CA ASN A 236 109.50 -23.70 49.08
C ASN A 236 108.17 -23.01 48.78
N LEU A 237 107.91 -22.73 47.51
CA LEU A 237 106.67 -22.12 47.05
C LEU A 237 105.61 -23.22 46.94
N ARG A 238 104.41 -22.93 47.45
CA ARG A 238 103.23 -23.77 47.25
C ARG A 238 102.07 -22.85 46.90
N VAL A 239 101.41 -23.17 45.78
CA VAL A 239 100.16 -22.52 45.38
C VAL A 239 99.04 -23.55 45.60
N PRO A 240 97.99 -23.23 46.37
CA PRO A 240 96.85 -24.12 46.51
C PRO A 240 96.05 -24.14 45.19
N THR A 241 95.96 -25.32 44.57
CA THR A 241 95.18 -25.54 43.34
C THR A 241 93.98 -26.46 43.58
N ASP A 242 93.73 -26.85 44.83
CA ASP A 242 92.67 -27.81 45.20
C ASP A 242 91.26 -27.33 44.80
N ASP A 243 91.02 -26.01 44.81
CA ASP A 243 89.75 -25.43 44.37
C ASP A 243 89.53 -25.55 42.85
N LEU A 244 90.59 -25.57 42.05
CA LEU A 244 90.50 -25.80 40.59
C LEU A 244 90.22 -27.27 40.25
N LEU A 245 90.44 -28.18 41.19
CA LEU A 245 90.16 -29.61 41.03
C LEU A 245 88.75 -29.99 41.47
N LYS A 246 88.01 -29.07 42.11
CA LYS A 246 86.60 -29.29 42.46
C LYS A 246 85.76 -29.28 41.18
N PRO A 247 84.75 -30.16 41.06
CA PRO A 247 83.81 -30.11 39.96
C PRO A 247 83.13 -28.74 39.92
N PHE A 248 83.28 -28.03 38.81
CA PHE A 248 82.50 -26.85 38.49
C PHE A 248 81.05 -27.27 38.23
N ASP A 249 80.10 -26.52 38.78
CA ASP A 249 78.67 -26.67 38.52
C ASP A 249 78.03 -25.31 38.29
N PHE A 250 77.02 -25.26 37.42
CA PHE A 250 76.26 -24.06 37.20
C PHE A 250 75.13 -23.97 38.23
N ASP A 251 74.96 -22.81 38.86
CA ASP A 251 73.86 -22.55 39.81
C ASP A 251 72.58 -22.11 39.06
N PHE A 252 72.11 -22.95 38.15
CA PHE A 252 70.81 -22.75 37.49
C PHE A 252 70.15 -24.08 37.13
N ASP A 253 68.84 -24.14 37.31
CA ASP A 253 68.01 -25.27 36.94
C ASP A 253 67.29 -24.99 35.62
N VAL A 254 67.53 -25.84 34.62
CA VAL A 254 66.94 -25.72 33.27
C VAL A 254 65.41 -25.91 33.34
N GLU A 255 64.92 -26.75 34.26
CA GLU A 255 63.49 -27.00 34.41
C GLU A 255 62.75 -25.76 34.93
N GLN A 256 63.35 -24.96 35.81
CA GLN A 256 62.73 -23.73 36.32
C GLN A 256 62.58 -22.64 35.25
N LEU A 257 63.44 -22.63 34.23
CA LEU A 257 63.41 -21.63 33.17
C LEU A 257 62.22 -21.81 32.20
N LEU A 258 61.71 -23.04 32.05
CA LEU A 258 60.75 -23.39 31.01
C LEU A 258 59.47 -24.07 31.51
N SER A 259 59.42 -24.55 32.77
CA SER A 259 58.22 -25.16 33.38
C SER A 259 57.02 -24.21 33.54
N GLY A 260 57.22 -22.90 33.43
CA GLY A 260 56.15 -21.89 33.46
C GLY A 260 55.53 -21.54 32.10
N GLN A 261 55.95 -22.15 31.00
CA GLN A 261 55.56 -21.76 29.63
C GLN A 261 54.69 -22.79 28.89
N ALA A 262 53.93 -23.63 29.60
CA ALA A 262 52.89 -24.43 28.96
C ALA A 262 51.77 -23.49 28.48
N LEU A 263 51.66 -23.31 27.16
CA LEU A 263 50.72 -22.36 26.57
C LEU A 263 49.31 -22.96 26.53
N GLU A 264 48.40 -22.47 27.37
CA GLU A 264 46.97 -22.77 27.28
C GLU A 264 46.28 -21.78 26.33
N LEU A 265 46.14 -22.16 25.06
CA LEU A 265 45.36 -21.41 24.07
C LEU A 265 43.91 -21.92 24.06
N ASP A 266 42.94 -21.17 24.60
CA ASP A 266 41.51 -21.53 24.55
C ASP A 266 40.78 -20.84 23.39
N ALA A 267 40.26 -21.63 22.46
CA ALA A 267 39.51 -21.15 21.32
C ALA A 267 38.14 -20.55 21.69
N ALA A 268 37.56 -20.96 22.83
CA ALA A 268 36.25 -20.51 23.25
C ALA A 268 36.21 -19.02 23.61
N GLU A 269 37.32 -18.47 24.11
CA GLU A 269 37.46 -17.07 24.48
C GLU A 269 37.59 -16.15 23.25
N ILE A 270 38.32 -16.58 22.22
CA ILE A 270 38.52 -15.85 20.96
C ILE A 270 37.21 -15.67 20.17
N LEU A 271 36.28 -16.62 20.26
CA LEU A 271 35.05 -16.63 19.44
C LEU A 271 33.82 -16.00 20.09
N LYS A 272 33.84 -15.78 21.41
CA LYS A 272 32.75 -15.11 22.15
C LYS A 272 32.51 -13.68 21.66
N GLU A 273 33.55 -13.06 21.11
CA GLU A 273 33.54 -11.69 20.58
C GLU A 273 32.99 -11.62 19.13
N VAL A 274 32.87 -12.75 18.43
CA VAL A 274 32.53 -12.83 17.00
C VAL A 274 31.10 -13.32 16.73
N MET A 275 30.37 -13.79 17.75
CA MET A 275 29.02 -14.34 17.55
C MET A 275 27.98 -13.24 17.20
N PRO A 276 27.27 -13.35 16.05
CA PRO A 276 26.23 -12.39 15.68
C PRO A 276 25.00 -12.52 16.60
N LYS A 277 24.43 -11.37 17.00
CA LYS A 277 23.17 -11.31 17.75
C LYS A 277 21.99 -11.73 16.87
N LEU A 278 20.98 -12.37 17.47
CA LEU A 278 19.78 -12.83 16.77
C LEU A 278 19.02 -11.64 16.13
N PRO A 279 18.68 -11.69 14.83
CA PRO A 279 17.78 -10.71 14.22
C PRO A 279 16.37 -10.82 14.79
N GLU A 280 15.63 -9.71 14.81
CA GLU A 280 14.22 -9.73 15.19
C GLU A 280 13.35 -10.47 14.15
N PRO A 281 12.30 -11.19 14.57
CA PRO A 281 11.41 -11.90 13.66
C PRO A 281 10.54 -10.94 12.85
N PHE A 282 10.35 -11.25 11.56
CA PHE A 282 9.55 -10.44 10.63
C PHE A 282 8.04 -10.48 10.92
N SER A 283 7.59 -11.38 11.81
CA SER A 283 6.21 -11.46 12.28
C SER A 283 5.71 -10.17 12.94
N LYS A 284 6.61 -9.30 13.41
CA LYS A 284 6.26 -7.97 13.95
C LYS A 284 5.71 -7.00 12.89
N TYR A 285 5.91 -7.27 11.61
CA TYR A 285 5.49 -6.40 10.50
C TYR A 285 4.20 -6.87 9.81
N ILE A 286 3.56 -7.91 10.35
CA ILE A 286 2.25 -8.39 9.88
C ILE A 286 1.18 -7.63 10.66
N ASP A 287 0.88 -6.41 10.22
CA ASP A 287 -0.40 -5.78 10.54
C ASP A 287 -1.47 -6.53 9.73
N THR A 288 -2.21 -7.42 10.39
CA THR A 288 -3.47 -7.96 9.85
C THR A 288 -4.46 -6.82 9.80
N ILE A 289 -4.99 -6.53 8.61
CA ILE A 289 -6.19 -5.69 8.49
C ILE A 289 -7.30 -6.49 9.16
N GLU A 290 -7.55 -6.26 10.45
CA GLU A 290 -8.73 -6.80 11.11
C GLU A 290 -9.95 -6.24 10.37
N GLU A 291 -10.69 -7.13 9.71
CA GLU A 291 -12.03 -6.85 9.20
C GLU A 291 -12.93 -6.56 10.40
N GLU A 292 -12.93 -5.33 10.92
CA GLU A 292 -14.16 -4.81 11.49
C GLU A 292 -15.05 -4.42 10.31
N PRO A 293 -16.14 -5.16 10.03
CA PRO A 293 -17.12 -4.69 9.07
C PRO A 293 -17.72 -3.41 9.67
N GLU A 294 -17.28 -2.25 9.19
CA GLU A 294 -18.00 -0.99 9.41
C GLU A 294 -19.38 -1.13 8.77
N THR A 295 -20.33 -1.65 9.55
CA THR A 295 -21.75 -1.56 9.24
C THR A 295 -22.12 -0.09 9.33
N ILE A 296 -22.16 0.58 8.18
CA ILE A 296 -22.73 1.92 8.07
C ILE A 296 -24.23 1.76 8.37
N GLU A 297 -24.62 1.99 9.63
CA GLU A 297 -26.02 2.16 10.00
C GLU A 297 -26.54 3.45 9.34
N VAL A 298 -27.29 3.28 8.25
CA VAL A 298 -28.04 4.39 7.64
C VAL A 298 -29.21 4.69 8.57
N SER A 299 -29.01 5.58 9.54
CA SER A 299 -30.08 6.12 10.37
C SER A 299 -31.01 6.93 9.47
N SER A 300 -32.17 6.36 9.14
CA SER A 300 -33.27 7.09 8.50
C SER A 300 -33.96 7.95 9.55
N THR A 301 -33.43 9.16 9.78
CA THR A 301 -34.15 10.19 10.51
C THR A 301 -35.33 10.66 9.66
N LYS A 302 -36.47 9.97 9.83
CA LYS A 302 -37.78 10.61 9.69
C LYS A 302 -37.88 11.64 10.81
N GLN A 303 -37.59 12.90 10.51
CA GLN A 303 -38.16 14.01 11.26
C GLN A 303 -39.32 14.56 10.43
N GLY A 304 -40.53 14.22 10.88
CA GLY A 304 -41.69 15.05 10.64
C GLY A 304 -41.80 16.04 11.80
N GLU A 305 -41.91 17.31 11.45
CA GLU A 305 -42.89 18.30 11.93
C GLU A 305 -42.79 19.54 11.04
#